data_AF-A0A959I525-F1
#
_entry.id   AF-A0A959I525-F1
#
_cell.length_a   1.000
_cell.length_b   1.000
_cell.length_c   1.000
_cell.angle_alpha   90.00
_cell.angle_beta   90.00
_cell.angle_gamma   90.00
#
_symmetry.space_group_name_H-M   'P 1'
#
loop_
_entity.id
_entity.type
_entity.pdbx_description
1 polymer ?
#
loop_
_entity_poly.entity_id
_entity_poly.type
_entity_poly.pdbx_seq_one_letter_code
_entity_poly.pdbx_strand_id
1 'polypeptide(L)'
;MEKKQGLAEKPVQEQIDGLNTRIAEAIRDTWGASSPEEQLENMATTAASLCENFAQIGELVYERLSGEEAFPEEQAFFYYLINYEWAGEAKAFLLLWRDIFFELQKGYLLLADNLTDAASVHRLNEQSKAALQSAAENLNGFIERMSRETSKRWQFSREKRIDNWRLQKNPWPVYREQFASIIGQVAHLLKQYREMGAAVSVFQHIRREVEQLVAACRADILEIHNKIDQTTAIFSENERAADLPKPAKISNRLEALSGKILAVPRLQSFSIV
;
A
#
# COMPACT_ATOMS: atom_id res chain seq x y z
N MET A 1 -27.32 -52.55 -14.05
CA MET A 1 -26.20 -52.12 -13.17
C MET A 1 -25.36 -51.15 -13.96
N GLU A 2 -25.79 -49.88 -14.01
CA GLU A 2 -25.01 -48.79 -14.61
C GLU A 2 -24.27 -48.06 -13.50
N LYS A 3 -22.95 -47.91 -13.70
CA LYS A 3 -22.09 -47.08 -12.86
C LYS A 3 -22.59 -45.64 -12.94
N LYS A 4 -23.17 -45.12 -11.85
CA LYS A 4 -23.34 -43.68 -11.66
C LYS A 4 -21.95 -43.07 -11.41
N GLN A 5 -21.25 -42.72 -12.49
CA GLN A 5 -20.10 -41.82 -12.47
C GLN A 5 -20.59 -40.37 -12.29
N GLY A 6 -20.11 -39.70 -11.24
CA GLY A 6 -19.74 -38.28 -11.24
C GLY A 6 -20.84 -37.21 -11.38
N LEU A 7 -21.84 -37.16 -10.49
CA LEU A 7 -22.94 -36.18 -10.61
C LEU A 7 -23.29 -35.32 -9.38
N ALA A 8 -22.40 -35.13 -8.39
CA ALA A 8 -22.72 -34.29 -7.22
C ALA A 8 -21.60 -33.32 -6.75
N GLU A 9 -20.65 -32.95 -7.62
CA GLU A 9 -19.41 -32.24 -7.21
C GLU A 9 -19.25 -30.82 -7.74
N LYS A 10 -19.91 -30.49 -8.85
CA LYS A 10 -19.61 -29.29 -9.66
C LYS A 10 -19.72 -27.94 -8.94
N PRO A 11 -20.75 -27.63 -8.12
CA PRO A 11 -20.99 -26.24 -7.74
C PRO A 11 -19.92 -25.61 -6.83
N VAL A 12 -19.37 -26.37 -5.87
CA VAL A 12 -18.40 -25.82 -4.90
C VAL A 12 -16.99 -25.84 -5.47
N GLN A 13 -16.61 -26.91 -6.17
CA GLN A 13 -15.32 -26.99 -6.83
C GLN A 13 -15.21 -25.92 -7.94
N GLU A 14 -16.26 -25.73 -8.76
CA GLU A 14 -16.29 -24.66 -9.77
C GLU A 14 -16.20 -23.26 -9.15
N GLN A 15 -16.79 -23.04 -7.98
CA GLN A 15 -16.62 -21.77 -7.25
C GLN A 15 -15.18 -21.54 -6.78
N ILE A 16 -14.51 -22.60 -6.30
CA ILE A 16 -13.09 -22.52 -5.90
C ILE A 16 -12.20 -22.30 -7.11
N ASP A 17 -12.42 -23.00 -8.22
CA ASP A 17 -11.64 -22.84 -9.45
C ASP A 17 -11.84 -21.41 -10.04
N GLY A 18 -13.07 -20.91 -10.00
CA GLY A 18 -13.39 -19.53 -10.35
C GLY A 18 -12.71 -18.52 -9.44
N LEU A 19 -12.68 -18.76 -8.13
CA LEU A 19 -11.97 -17.93 -7.16
C LEU A 19 -10.47 -17.92 -7.41
N ASN A 20 -9.86 -19.07 -7.68
CA ASN A 20 -8.44 -19.19 -7.99
C ASN A 20 -8.05 -18.35 -9.22
N THR A 21 -8.92 -18.35 -10.23
CA THR A 21 -8.76 -17.50 -11.42
C THR A 21 -8.84 -16.02 -11.04
N ARG A 22 -9.84 -15.64 -10.22
CA ARG A 22 -9.99 -14.25 -9.75
C ARG A 22 -8.82 -13.77 -8.90
N ILE A 23 -8.22 -14.64 -8.08
CA ILE A 23 -7.02 -14.29 -7.30
C ILE A 23 -5.86 -13.95 -8.25
N ALA A 24 -5.64 -14.77 -9.28
CA ALA A 24 -4.56 -14.53 -10.24
C ALA A 24 -4.78 -13.25 -11.06
N GLU A 25 -6.02 -12.97 -11.46
CA GLU A 25 -6.42 -11.73 -12.13
C GLU A 25 -6.22 -10.53 -11.20
N ALA A 26 -6.66 -10.62 -9.95
CA ALA A 26 -6.56 -9.51 -9.02
C ALA A 26 -5.10 -9.13 -8.69
N ILE A 27 -4.20 -10.11 -8.56
CA ILE A 27 -2.76 -9.84 -8.43
C ILE A 27 -2.23 -9.14 -9.69
N ARG A 28 -2.64 -9.60 -10.88
CA ARG A 28 -2.20 -8.99 -12.14
C ARG A 28 -2.67 -7.55 -12.27
N ASP A 29 -3.94 -7.29 -11.99
CA ASP A 29 -4.56 -5.98 -12.14
C ASP A 29 -4.03 -4.99 -11.10
N THR A 30 -3.82 -5.44 -9.87
CA THR A 30 -3.17 -4.65 -8.81
C THR A 30 -1.79 -4.18 -9.24
N TRP A 31 -0.93 -5.09 -9.71
CA TRP A 31 0.43 -4.73 -10.17
C TRP A 31 0.49 -4.19 -11.60
N GLY A 32 -0.65 -4.11 -12.30
CA GLY A 32 -0.81 -3.45 -13.59
C GLY A 32 -1.33 -2.01 -13.49
N ALA A 33 -1.63 -1.54 -12.27
CA ALA A 33 -2.11 -0.18 -12.02
C ALA A 33 -1.10 0.88 -12.48
N SER A 34 -1.61 2.02 -12.95
CA SER A 34 -0.79 3.12 -13.49
C SER A 34 -0.22 4.03 -12.41
N SER A 35 -0.72 3.93 -11.17
CA SER A 35 -0.31 4.77 -10.05
C SER A 35 -0.36 4.03 -8.70
N PRO A 36 0.41 4.49 -7.69
CA PRO A 36 0.32 3.98 -6.33
C PRO A 36 -1.10 4.05 -5.74
N GLU A 37 -1.82 5.14 -6.00
CA GLU A 37 -3.18 5.34 -5.52
C GLU A 37 -4.12 4.29 -6.13
N GLU A 38 -4.09 4.11 -7.44
CA GLU A 38 -4.90 3.09 -8.13
C GLU A 38 -4.55 1.69 -7.65
N GLN A 39 -3.26 1.38 -7.44
CA GLN A 39 -2.83 0.10 -6.89
C GLN A 39 -3.45 -0.16 -5.51
N LEU A 40 -3.38 0.81 -4.60
CA LEU A 40 -3.90 0.69 -3.24
C LEU A 40 -5.43 0.56 -3.23
N GLU A 41 -6.15 1.32 -4.07
CA GLU A 41 -7.60 1.17 -4.22
C GLU A 41 -7.99 -0.22 -4.76
N ASN A 42 -7.25 -0.71 -5.76
CA ASN A 42 -7.42 -2.06 -6.30
C ASN A 42 -7.19 -3.10 -5.20
N MET A 43 -6.10 -2.99 -4.43
CA MET A 43 -5.83 -3.89 -3.31
C MET A 43 -6.96 -3.90 -2.28
N ALA A 44 -7.48 -2.74 -1.91
CA ALA A 44 -8.54 -2.64 -0.93
C ALA A 44 -9.86 -3.26 -1.43
N THR A 45 -10.23 -2.95 -2.67
CA THR A 45 -11.45 -3.46 -3.31
C THR A 45 -11.36 -4.98 -3.53
N THR A 46 -10.22 -5.47 -4.00
CA THR A 46 -9.95 -6.90 -4.14
C THR A 46 -10.04 -7.60 -2.80
N ALA A 47 -9.45 -7.06 -1.73
CA ALA A 47 -9.49 -7.71 -0.42
C ALA A 47 -10.95 -7.93 0.04
N ALA A 48 -11.82 -6.93 -0.13
CA ALA A 48 -13.24 -7.05 0.20
C ALA A 48 -13.92 -8.14 -0.64
N SER A 49 -13.75 -8.09 -1.96
CA SER A 49 -14.32 -9.08 -2.88
C SER A 49 -13.83 -10.51 -2.59
N LEU A 50 -12.54 -10.70 -2.33
CA LEU A 50 -11.99 -12.02 -2.00
C LEU A 50 -12.54 -12.51 -0.67
N CYS A 51 -12.57 -11.68 0.38
CA CYS A 51 -13.17 -12.05 1.67
C CYS A 51 -14.63 -12.51 1.51
N GLU A 52 -15.43 -11.81 0.70
CA GLU A 52 -16.81 -12.20 0.42
C GLU A 52 -16.91 -13.53 -0.32
N ASN A 53 -16.07 -13.76 -1.34
CA ASN A 53 -16.07 -15.02 -2.07
C ASN A 53 -15.63 -16.21 -1.17
N PHE A 54 -14.59 -16.02 -0.36
CA PHE A 54 -14.17 -17.02 0.63
C PHE A 54 -15.28 -17.28 1.67
N ALA A 55 -15.93 -16.21 2.14
CA ALA A 55 -17.09 -16.29 3.05
C ALA A 55 -18.24 -17.11 2.43
N GLN A 56 -18.59 -16.86 1.18
CA GLN A 56 -19.68 -17.55 0.49
C GLN A 56 -19.40 -19.06 0.34
N ILE A 57 -18.17 -19.44 -0.04
CA ILE A 57 -17.80 -20.85 -0.20
C ILE A 57 -17.90 -21.59 1.12
N GLY A 58 -17.33 -21.04 2.20
CA GLY A 58 -17.36 -21.72 3.49
C GLY A 58 -18.76 -21.74 4.12
N GLU A 59 -19.58 -20.70 3.95
CA GLU A 59 -20.96 -20.69 4.45
C GLU A 59 -21.80 -21.75 3.73
N LEU A 60 -21.68 -21.82 2.40
CA LEU A 60 -22.36 -22.84 1.59
C LEU A 60 -22.03 -24.26 2.07
N VAL A 61 -20.76 -24.51 2.41
CA VAL A 61 -20.33 -25.82 2.92
C VAL A 61 -20.74 -26.04 4.37
N TYR A 62 -20.73 -25.00 5.19
CA TYR A 62 -21.17 -25.05 6.59
C TYR A 62 -22.65 -25.37 6.71
N GLU A 63 -23.49 -24.73 5.92
CA GLU A 63 -24.94 -24.99 5.86
C GLU A 63 -25.21 -26.44 5.44
N ARG A 64 -24.49 -26.95 4.43
CA ARG A 64 -24.61 -28.34 3.99
C ARG A 64 -24.22 -29.33 5.10
N LEU A 65 -23.10 -29.10 5.78
CA LEU A 65 -22.65 -29.96 6.88
C LEU A 65 -23.54 -29.89 8.13
N SER A 66 -24.25 -28.77 8.33
CA SER A 66 -25.15 -28.58 9.46
C SER A 66 -26.55 -29.13 9.21
N GLY A 67 -26.90 -29.40 7.95
CA GLY A 67 -28.17 -30.01 7.57
C GLY A 67 -28.25 -31.51 7.89
N GLU A 68 -29.44 -32.07 7.74
CA GLU A 68 -29.70 -33.51 7.91
C GLU A 68 -29.37 -34.33 6.64
N GLU A 69 -28.84 -33.68 5.61
CA GLU A 69 -28.54 -34.33 4.33
C GLU A 69 -27.34 -35.29 4.48
N ALA A 70 -27.55 -36.55 4.10
CA ALA A 70 -26.49 -37.54 4.07
C ALA A 70 -25.74 -37.46 2.74
N PHE A 71 -24.44 -37.17 2.81
CA PHE A 71 -23.57 -37.11 1.63
C PHE A 71 -22.78 -38.43 1.45
N PRO A 72 -22.46 -38.81 0.20
CA PRO A 72 -21.40 -39.78 -0.08
C PRO A 72 -20.09 -39.39 0.64
N GLU A 73 -19.29 -40.39 1.04
CA GLU A 73 -18.06 -40.19 1.82
C GLU A 73 -17.11 -39.17 1.19
N GLU A 74 -16.91 -39.23 -0.13
CA GLU A 74 -16.03 -38.33 -0.88
C GLU A 74 -16.50 -36.87 -0.81
N GLN A 75 -17.81 -36.65 -0.93
CA GLN A 75 -18.42 -35.32 -0.84
C GLN A 75 -18.38 -34.79 0.61
N ALA A 76 -18.64 -35.66 1.60
CA ALA A 76 -18.49 -35.31 3.00
C ALA A 76 -17.04 -34.91 3.30
N PHE A 77 -16.06 -35.71 2.89
CA PHE A 77 -14.63 -35.42 3.09
C PHE A 77 -14.26 -34.04 2.53
N PHE A 78 -14.68 -33.74 1.30
CA PHE A 78 -14.44 -32.46 0.66
C PHE A 78 -15.01 -31.28 1.44
N TYR A 79 -16.24 -31.41 1.96
CA TYR A 79 -16.87 -30.37 2.77
C TYR A 79 -16.16 -30.14 4.11
N TYR A 80 -15.78 -31.23 4.80
CA TYR A 80 -14.99 -31.09 6.01
C TYR A 80 -13.61 -30.47 5.72
N LEU A 81 -12.96 -30.87 4.61
CA LEU A 81 -11.68 -30.31 4.21
C LEU A 81 -11.77 -28.79 4.00
N ILE A 82 -12.85 -28.31 3.39
CA ILE A 82 -13.06 -26.87 3.17
C ILE A 82 -13.15 -26.11 4.50
N ASN A 83 -14.06 -26.52 5.38
CA ASN A 83 -14.32 -25.76 6.61
C ASN A 83 -13.21 -25.89 7.65
N TYR A 84 -12.57 -27.05 7.76
CA TYR A 84 -11.58 -27.30 8.82
C TYR A 84 -10.17 -26.92 8.44
N GLU A 85 -9.79 -27.04 7.17
CA GLU A 85 -8.39 -26.88 6.73
C GLU A 85 -8.24 -25.73 5.73
N TRP A 86 -8.95 -25.79 4.59
CA TRP A 86 -8.78 -24.81 3.52
C TRP A 86 -9.19 -23.39 3.94
N ALA A 87 -10.24 -23.24 4.75
CA ALA A 87 -10.63 -21.93 5.27
C ALA A 87 -9.52 -21.27 6.12
N GLY A 88 -8.69 -22.08 6.78
CA GLY A 88 -7.50 -21.60 7.48
C GLY A 88 -6.44 -21.03 6.53
N GLU A 89 -6.18 -21.72 5.42
CA GLU A 89 -5.25 -21.27 4.37
C GLU A 89 -5.77 -20.03 3.63
N ALA A 90 -7.06 -19.99 3.31
CA ALA A 90 -7.72 -18.82 2.73
C ALA A 90 -7.55 -17.58 3.62
N LYS A 91 -7.74 -17.76 4.93
CA LYS A 91 -7.48 -16.69 5.91
C LYS A 91 -6.02 -16.26 5.92
N ALA A 92 -5.07 -17.20 5.93
CA ALA A 92 -3.65 -16.88 5.91
C ALA A 92 -3.28 -16.04 4.68
N PHE A 93 -3.81 -16.41 3.50
CA PHE A 93 -3.65 -15.63 2.27
C PHE A 93 -4.19 -14.20 2.41
N LEU A 94 -5.42 -14.03 2.94
CA LEU A 94 -6.03 -12.71 3.11
C LEU A 94 -5.28 -11.83 4.12
N LEU A 95 -4.73 -12.43 5.18
CA LEU A 95 -3.87 -11.72 6.14
C LEU A 95 -2.59 -11.22 5.46
N LEU A 96 -1.94 -12.05 4.64
CA LEU A 96 -0.78 -11.64 3.86
C LEU A 96 -1.13 -10.49 2.89
N TRP A 97 -2.27 -10.57 2.21
CA TRP A 97 -2.76 -9.50 1.34
C TRP A 97 -2.89 -8.17 2.08
N ARG A 98 -3.55 -8.19 3.25
CA ARG A 98 -3.71 -7.01 4.13
C ARG A 98 -2.35 -6.47 4.59
N ASP A 99 -1.43 -7.34 4.98
CA ASP A 99 -0.13 -6.91 5.50
C ASP A 99 0.71 -6.26 4.41
N ILE A 100 0.71 -6.84 3.20
CA ILE A 100 1.37 -6.24 2.04
C ILE A 100 0.74 -4.90 1.67
N PHE A 101 -0.58 -4.81 1.69
CA PHE A 101 -1.29 -3.54 1.47
C PHE A 101 -0.78 -2.46 2.43
N PHE A 102 -0.65 -2.78 3.71
CA PHE A 102 -0.10 -1.86 4.71
C PHE A 102 1.37 -1.51 4.48
N GLU A 103 2.22 -2.49 4.12
CA GLU A 103 3.63 -2.23 3.83
C GLU A 103 3.81 -1.29 2.63
N LEU A 104 3.01 -1.48 1.57
CA LEU A 104 3.03 -0.61 0.39
C LEU A 104 2.59 0.82 0.72
N GLN A 105 1.54 0.98 1.53
CA GLN A 105 1.12 2.30 2.04
C GLN A 105 2.26 3.03 2.73
N LYS A 106 2.99 2.35 3.63
CA LYS A 106 4.16 2.92 4.30
C LYS A 106 5.26 3.28 3.30
N GLY A 107 5.56 2.39 2.36
CA GLY A 107 6.56 2.64 1.31
C GLY A 107 6.27 3.92 0.53
N TYR A 108 5.01 4.11 0.12
CA TYR A 108 4.61 5.30 -0.64
C TYR A 108 4.62 6.58 0.20
N LEU A 109 4.17 6.55 1.45
CA LEU A 109 4.25 7.70 2.33
C LEU A 109 5.70 8.11 2.63
N LEU A 110 6.57 7.13 2.90
CA LEU A 110 8.00 7.39 3.13
C LEU A 110 8.67 7.97 1.89
N LEU A 111 8.31 7.51 0.69
CA LEU A 111 8.84 8.05 -0.55
C LEU A 111 8.40 9.49 -0.75
N ALA A 112 7.12 9.78 -0.50
CA ALA A 112 6.59 11.13 -0.58
C ALA A 112 7.32 12.07 0.41
N ASP A 113 7.64 11.63 1.62
CA ASP A 113 8.37 12.47 2.58
C ASP A 113 9.90 12.54 2.33
N ASN A 114 10.39 11.89 1.27
CA ASN A 114 11.83 11.74 0.95
C ASN A 114 12.64 11.00 2.04
N LEU A 115 11.99 10.07 2.76
CA LEU A 115 12.61 9.22 3.78
C LEU A 115 13.09 7.87 3.22
N THR A 116 12.74 7.55 1.97
CA THR A 116 13.24 6.40 1.22
C THR A 116 13.42 6.78 -0.25
N ASP A 117 14.12 5.94 -1.01
CA ASP A 117 14.29 6.08 -2.45
C ASP A 117 13.29 5.22 -3.25
N ALA A 118 13.10 5.57 -4.53
CA ALA A 118 12.18 4.89 -5.43
C ALA A 118 12.59 3.44 -5.73
N ALA A 119 13.89 3.11 -5.72
CA ALA A 119 14.35 1.75 -5.98
C ALA A 119 14.00 0.81 -4.81
N SER A 120 14.05 1.31 -3.57
CA SER A 120 13.61 0.58 -2.39
C SER A 120 12.10 0.29 -2.42
N VAL A 121 11.27 1.25 -2.84
CA VAL A 121 9.82 1.04 -3.01
C VAL A 121 9.49 0.10 -4.18
N HIS A 122 10.24 0.19 -5.27
CA HIS A 122 10.12 -0.77 -6.38
C HIS A 122 10.47 -2.18 -5.92
N ARG A 123 11.54 -2.35 -5.14
CA ARG A 123 11.92 -3.66 -4.59
C ARG A 123 10.84 -4.21 -3.66
N LEU A 124 10.27 -3.37 -2.79
CA LEU A 124 9.14 -3.74 -1.93
C LEU A 124 7.95 -4.22 -2.78
N ASN A 125 7.63 -3.52 -3.87
CA ASN A 125 6.56 -3.91 -4.79
C ASN A 125 6.79 -5.28 -5.42
N GLU A 126 7.98 -5.55 -5.95
CA GLU A 126 8.30 -6.84 -6.58
C GLU A 126 8.27 -7.99 -5.57
N GLN A 127 8.83 -7.78 -4.38
CA GLN A 127 8.82 -8.79 -3.31
C GLN A 127 7.40 -9.08 -2.83
N SER A 128 6.58 -8.04 -2.71
CA SER A 128 5.16 -8.15 -2.34
C SER A 128 4.36 -8.95 -3.36
N LYS A 129 4.56 -8.66 -4.66
CA LYS A 129 3.93 -9.42 -5.75
C LYS A 129 4.30 -10.89 -5.69
N ALA A 130 5.60 -11.18 -5.60
CA ALA A 130 6.11 -12.55 -5.58
C ALA A 130 5.58 -13.33 -4.37
N ALA A 131 5.50 -12.69 -3.20
CA ALA A 131 4.94 -13.30 -2.00
C ALA A 131 3.47 -13.68 -2.18
N LEU A 132 2.64 -12.79 -2.77
CA LEU A 132 1.24 -13.09 -3.04
C LEU A 132 1.05 -14.14 -4.13
N GLN A 133 1.86 -14.13 -5.18
CA GLN A 133 1.84 -15.17 -6.21
C GLN A 133 2.14 -16.54 -5.60
N SER A 134 3.20 -16.64 -4.78
CA SER A 134 3.55 -17.88 -4.10
C SER A 134 2.45 -18.34 -3.14
N ALA A 135 1.85 -17.42 -2.37
CA ALA A 135 0.74 -17.74 -1.47
C ALA A 135 -0.52 -18.19 -2.25
N ALA A 136 -0.82 -17.56 -3.39
CA ALA A 136 -1.92 -17.96 -4.25
C ALA A 136 -1.69 -19.36 -4.85
N GLU A 137 -0.49 -19.67 -5.35
CA GLU A 137 -0.13 -21.00 -5.83
C GLU A 137 -0.27 -22.06 -4.73
N ASN A 138 0.16 -21.72 -3.51
CA ASN A 138 0.01 -22.60 -2.35
C ASN A 138 -1.47 -22.85 -2.04
N LEU A 139 -2.31 -21.83 -2.02
CA LEU A 139 -3.74 -21.96 -1.77
C LEU A 139 -4.45 -22.77 -2.86
N ASN A 140 -4.18 -22.44 -4.13
CA ASN A 140 -4.78 -23.10 -5.30
C ASN A 140 -4.47 -24.60 -5.30
N GLY A 141 -3.22 -24.97 -5.00
CA GLY A 141 -2.80 -26.38 -4.93
C GLY A 141 -3.23 -27.12 -3.68
N PHE A 142 -3.78 -26.44 -2.66
CA PHE A 142 -4.01 -27.03 -1.33
C PHE A 142 -4.95 -28.23 -1.36
N ILE A 143 -6.14 -28.06 -1.95
CA ILE A 143 -7.18 -29.11 -1.98
C ILE A 143 -6.68 -30.35 -2.72
N GLU A 144 -6.01 -30.16 -3.85
CA GLU A 144 -5.46 -31.27 -4.62
C GLU A 144 -4.34 -31.99 -3.88
N ARG A 145 -3.47 -31.26 -3.17
CA ARG A 145 -2.41 -31.86 -2.34
C ARG A 145 -3.03 -32.71 -1.23
N MET A 146 -3.98 -32.14 -0.49
CA MET A 146 -4.66 -32.84 0.61
C MET A 146 -5.46 -34.06 0.13
N SER A 147 -6.10 -33.95 -1.04
CA SER A 147 -6.84 -35.06 -1.67
C SER A 147 -5.92 -36.19 -2.13
N ARG A 148 -4.71 -35.86 -2.63
CA ARG A 148 -3.67 -36.82 -3.03
C ARG A 148 -3.00 -37.49 -1.83
N GLU A 149 -2.76 -36.76 -0.76
CA GLU A 149 -2.17 -37.30 0.47
C GLU A 149 -3.09 -38.34 1.14
N THR A 150 -4.40 -38.09 1.10
CA THR A 150 -5.39 -39.03 1.63
C THR A 150 -5.67 -40.22 0.70
N SER A 151 -5.48 -40.09 -0.62
CA SER A 151 -5.66 -41.23 -1.55
C SER A 151 -4.48 -42.22 -1.55
N LYS A 152 -3.27 -41.77 -1.25
CA LYS A 152 -2.05 -42.62 -1.20
C LYS A 152 -1.93 -43.46 0.08
N ARG A 153 -2.65 -43.13 1.15
CA ARG A 153 -2.67 -43.86 2.43
C ARG A 153 -4.10 -44.21 2.82
N TRP A 154 -4.60 -45.36 2.37
CA TRP A 154 -5.81 -46.07 2.84
C TRP A 154 -7.12 -45.25 2.92
N GLN A 155 -8.22 -45.70 2.29
CA GLN A 155 -9.58 -45.13 2.47
C GLN A 155 -9.97 -44.96 3.95
N PHE A 156 -9.53 -45.89 4.82
CA PHE A 156 -9.64 -45.78 6.28
C PHE A 156 -9.06 -44.48 6.88
N SER A 157 -8.22 -43.72 6.17
CA SER A 157 -7.72 -42.43 6.63
C SER A 157 -8.72 -41.28 6.45
N ARG A 158 -9.60 -41.34 5.43
CA ARG A 158 -10.61 -40.31 5.17
C ARG A 158 -11.74 -40.39 6.18
N GLU A 159 -12.33 -41.57 6.36
CA GLU A 159 -13.36 -41.82 7.40
C GLU A 159 -12.86 -41.40 8.78
N LYS A 160 -11.66 -41.83 9.18
CA LYS A 160 -11.05 -41.44 10.48
C LYS A 160 -10.86 -39.92 10.63
N ARG A 161 -10.53 -39.21 9.55
CA ARG A 161 -10.41 -37.74 9.60
C ARG A 161 -11.76 -37.08 9.74
N ILE A 162 -12.78 -37.54 9.00
CA ILE A 162 -14.16 -37.07 9.15
C ILE A 162 -14.63 -37.29 10.59
N ASP A 163 -14.42 -38.49 11.14
CA ASP A 163 -14.82 -38.80 12.50
C ASP A 163 -14.08 -37.91 13.50
N ASN A 164 -12.78 -37.66 13.31
CA ASN A 164 -12.04 -36.72 14.16
C ASN A 164 -12.57 -35.28 14.05
N TRP A 165 -12.89 -34.81 12.84
CA TRP A 165 -13.47 -33.48 12.65
C TRP A 165 -14.87 -33.37 13.27
N ARG A 166 -15.68 -34.43 13.22
CA ARG A 166 -17.00 -34.48 13.90
C ARG A 166 -16.92 -34.34 15.41
N LEU A 167 -15.80 -34.75 16.02
CA LEU A 167 -15.55 -34.57 17.46
C LEU A 167 -15.14 -33.13 17.81
N GLN A 168 -14.79 -32.32 16.81
CA GLN A 168 -14.35 -30.94 16.98
C GLN A 168 -15.51 -29.98 16.74
N LYS A 169 -15.41 -28.79 17.32
CA LYS A 169 -16.31 -27.69 16.94
C LYS A 169 -15.90 -27.19 15.57
N ASN A 170 -16.85 -27.09 14.64
CA ASN A 170 -16.59 -26.55 13.32
C ASN A 170 -16.02 -25.13 13.44
N PRO A 171 -14.82 -24.84 12.88
CA PRO A 171 -14.17 -23.55 13.04
C PRO A 171 -14.77 -22.46 12.14
N TRP A 172 -15.64 -22.82 11.17
CA TRP A 172 -16.22 -21.90 10.21
C TRP A 172 -16.83 -20.62 10.82
N PRO A 173 -17.66 -20.69 11.88
CA PRO A 173 -18.24 -19.47 12.47
C PRO A 173 -17.18 -18.46 12.91
N VAL A 174 -16.02 -18.93 13.37
CA VAL A 174 -14.88 -18.09 13.74
C VAL A 174 -14.21 -17.49 12.50
N TYR A 175 -14.00 -18.30 11.45
CA TYR A 175 -13.40 -17.83 10.20
C TYR A 175 -14.27 -16.78 9.50
N ARG A 176 -15.59 -16.94 9.50
CA ARG A 176 -16.53 -15.96 8.95
C ARG A 176 -16.39 -14.59 9.61
N GLU A 177 -16.35 -14.55 10.95
CA GLU A 177 -16.15 -13.31 11.69
C GLU A 177 -14.77 -12.69 11.40
N GLN A 178 -13.75 -13.54 11.25
CA GLN A 178 -12.39 -13.10 10.90
C GLN A 178 -12.33 -12.49 9.49
N PHE A 179 -13.02 -13.07 8.51
CA PHE A 179 -13.11 -12.48 7.16
C PHE A 179 -13.78 -11.10 7.19
N ALA A 180 -14.91 -10.97 7.90
CA ALA A 180 -15.56 -9.67 8.07
C ALA A 180 -14.63 -8.64 8.77
N SER A 181 -13.85 -9.08 9.76
CA SER A 181 -12.86 -8.23 10.42
C SER A 181 -11.76 -7.76 9.47
N ILE A 182 -11.25 -8.63 8.61
CA ILE A 182 -10.22 -8.26 7.62
C ILE A 182 -10.73 -7.18 6.67
N ILE A 183 -11.98 -7.26 6.20
CA ILE A 183 -12.59 -6.20 5.37
C ILE A 183 -12.55 -4.86 6.11
N GLY A 184 -13.01 -4.85 7.37
CA GLY A 184 -13.00 -3.64 8.19
C GLY A 184 -11.60 -3.07 8.41
N GLN A 185 -10.60 -3.92 8.61
CA GLN A 185 -9.21 -3.52 8.79
C GLN A 185 -8.64 -2.89 7.51
N VAL A 186 -8.88 -3.49 6.34
CA VAL A 186 -8.41 -2.94 5.06
C VAL A 186 -9.06 -1.58 4.77
N ALA A 187 -10.37 -1.45 4.99
CA ALA A 187 -11.06 -0.17 4.84
C ALA A 187 -10.50 0.90 5.80
N HIS A 188 -10.19 0.52 7.04
CA HIS A 188 -9.58 1.41 8.03
C HIS A 188 -8.17 1.85 7.60
N LEU A 189 -7.33 0.92 7.15
CA LEU A 189 -5.99 1.20 6.64
C LEU A 189 -6.02 2.15 5.44
N LEU A 190 -6.95 1.95 4.49
CA LEU A 190 -7.10 2.85 3.34
C LEU A 190 -7.46 4.27 3.78
N LYS A 191 -8.39 4.40 4.74
CA LYS A 191 -8.75 5.70 5.30
C LYS A 191 -7.54 6.37 5.97
N GLN A 192 -6.80 5.64 6.80
CA GLN A 192 -5.60 6.17 7.48
C GLN A 192 -4.53 6.62 6.48
N TYR A 193 -4.29 5.85 5.41
CA TYR A 193 -3.36 6.23 4.36
C TYR A 193 -3.74 7.56 3.71
N ARG A 194 -5.02 7.76 3.38
CA ARG A 194 -5.51 9.03 2.79
C ARG A 194 -5.32 10.20 3.75
N GLU A 195 -5.61 10.02 5.04
CA GLU A 195 -5.40 11.03 6.08
C GLU A 195 -3.91 11.40 6.23
N MET A 196 -3.03 10.39 6.26
CA MET A 196 -1.58 10.60 6.32
C MET A 196 -1.03 11.25 5.05
N GLY A 197 -1.51 10.85 3.87
CA GLY A 197 -1.12 11.44 2.59
C GLY A 197 -1.47 12.93 2.50
N ALA A 198 -2.63 13.33 3.03
CA ALA A 198 -3.01 14.74 3.15
C ALA A 198 -2.03 15.51 4.05
N ALA A 199 -1.64 14.94 5.19
CA ALA A 199 -0.65 15.56 6.09
C ALA A 199 0.73 15.70 5.42
N VAL A 200 1.21 14.66 4.72
CA VAL A 200 2.48 14.70 3.99
C VAL A 200 2.47 15.81 2.93
N SER A 201 1.38 15.96 2.18
CA SER A 201 1.22 17.03 1.18
C SER A 201 1.37 18.43 1.80
N VAL A 202 0.79 18.66 2.99
CA VAL A 202 0.94 19.92 3.73
C VAL A 202 2.40 20.16 4.11
N PHE A 203 3.09 19.16 4.65
CA PHE A 203 4.51 19.30 5.02
C PHE A 203 5.41 19.54 3.80
N GLN A 204 5.15 18.88 2.67
CA GLN A 204 5.86 19.14 1.41
C GLN A 204 5.64 20.58 0.91
N HIS A 205 4.43 21.12 1.06
CA HIS A 205 4.17 22.52 0.73
C HIS A 205 4.98 23.47 1.63
N ILE A 206 4.95 23.27 2.95
CA ILE A 206 5.75 24.05 3.90
C ILE A 206 7.25 23.97 3.56
N ARG A 207 7.76 22.77 3.25
CA ARG A 207 9.18 22.56 2.88
C ARG A 207 9.55 23.41 1.67
N ARG A 208 8.73 23.39 0.62
CA ARG A 208 8.94 24.20 -0.59
C ARG A 208 8.93 25.70 -0.30
N GLU A 209 8.00 26.18 0.52
CA GLU A 209 7.94 27.59 0.92
C GLU A 209 9.20 28.02 1.68
N VAL A 210 9.68 27.19 2.61
CA VAL A 210 10.91 27.45 3.36
C VAL A 210 12.13 27.45 2.43
N GLU A 211 12.24 26.50 1.52
CA GLU A 211 13.33 26.43 0.54
C GLU A 211 13.36 27.67 -0.37
N GLN A 212 12.19 28.12 -0.85
CA GLN A 212 12.06 29.34 -1.64
C GLN A 212 12.46 30.58 -0.83
N LEU A 213 12.04 30.66 0.44
CA LEU A 213 12.41 31.76 1.33
C LEU A 213 13.93 31.79 1.55
N VAL A 214 14.55 30.65 1.86
CA VAL A 214 16.01 30.56 2.05
C VAL A 214 16.75 30.94 0.76
N ALA A 215 16.28 30.49 -0.40
CA ALA A 215 16.88 30.85 -1.68
C ALA A 215 16.77 32.36 -1.95
N ALA A 216 15.62 32.97 -1.65
CA ALA A 216 15.42 34.41 -1.77
C ALA A 216 16.35 35.19 -0.83
N CYS A 217 16.44 34.82 0.44
CA CYS A 217 17.35 35.45 1.39
C CYS A 217 18.82 35.35 0.95
N ARG A 218 19.24 34.21 0.39
CA ARG A 218 20.59 34.04 -0.16
C ARG A 218 20.84 34.98 -1.34
N ALA A 219 19.87 35.15 -2.23
CA ALA A 219 19.97 36.08 -3.35
C ALA A 219 20.07 37.54 -2.87
N ASP A 220 19.26 37.92 -1.87
CA ASP A 220 19.29 39.27 -1.29
C ASP A 220 20.66 39.56 -0.63
N ILE A 221 21.20 38.61 0.15
CA ILE A 221 22.54 38.74 0.74
C ILE A 221 23.62 38.92 -0.33
N LEU A 222 23.55 38.14 -1.41
CA LEU A 222 24.52 38.25 -2.52
C LEU A 222 24.41 39.62 -3.22
N GLU A 223 23.20 40.12 -3.43
CA GLU A 223 22.98 41.45 -4.00
C GLU A 223 23.56 42.55 -3.10
N ILE A 224 23.37 42.45 -1.79
CA ILE A 224 23.94 43.37 -0.81
C ILE A 224 25.48 43.33 -0.85
N HIS A 225 26.09 42.15 -0.85
CA HIS A 225 27.56 42.03 -0.98
C HIS A 225 28.08 42.66 -2.26
N ASN A 226 27.46 42.37 -3.42
CA ASN A 226 27.85 42.98 -4.69
C ASN A 226 27.77 44.52 -4.63
N LYS A 227 26.74 45.08 -3.97
CA LYS A 227 26.60 46.53 -3.78
C LYS A 227 27.68 47.09 -2.85
N ILE A 228 28.04 46.39 -1.78
CA ILE A 228 29.13 46.77 -0.87
C ILE A 228 30.47 46.78 -1.62
N ASP A 229 30.75 45.76 -2.41
CA ASP A 229 31.98 45.66 -3.20
C ASP A 229 32.08 46.80 -4.24
N GLN A 230 30.98 47.11 -4.93
CA GLN A 230 30.90 48.27 -5.83
C GLN A 230 31.17 49.58 -5.10
N THR A 231 30.60 49.75 -3.90
CA THR A 231 30.81 50.96 -3.08
C THR A 231 32.27 51.07 -2.66
N THR A 232 32.87 49.98 -2.19
CA THR A 232 34.28 49.92 -1.77
C THR A 232 35.22 50.22 -2.94
N ALA A 233 34.93 49.67 -4.13
CA ALA A 233 35.68 49.97 -5.35
C ALA A 233 35.65 51.46 -5.69
N ILE A 234 34.47 52.11 -5.62
CA ILE A 234 34.32 53.56 -5.84
C ILE A 234 35.20 54.35 -4.85
N PHE A 235 35.23 53.96 -3.57
CA PHE A 235 36.10 54.63 -2.59
C PHE A 235 37.59 54.44 -2.93
N SER A 236 38.01 53.22 -3.28
CA SER A 236 39.41 52.94 -3.62
C SER A 236 39.90 53.63 -4.91
N GLU A 237 39.03 53.77 -5.92
CA GLU A 237 39.33 54.55 -7.14
C GLU A 237 39.45 56.04 -6.84
N ASN A 238 38.59 56.56 -5.96
CA ASN A 238 38.62 57.97 -5.55
C ASN A 238 39.86 58.31 -4.70
N GLU A 239 40.39 57.38 -3.91
CA GLU A 239 41.65 57.58 -3.16
C GLU A 239 42.89 57.57 -4.08
N ARG A 240 42.82 56.88 -5.22
CA ARG A 240 43.93 56.79 -6.20
C ARG A 240 43.97 57.94 -7.21
N ALA A 241 42.89 58.70 -7.35
CA ALA A 241 42.87 59.88 -8.21
C ALA A 241 43.65 61.02 -7.52
N ALA A 242 44.73 61.48 -8.15
CA ALA A 242 45.63 62.52 -7.62
C ALA A 242 44.97 63.92 -7.46
N ASP A 243 43.73 64.10 -7.93
CA ASP A 243 42.91 65.29 -7.69
C ASP A 243 41.86 64.97 -6.63
N LEU A 244 41.85 65.75 -5.54
CA LEU A 244 40.83 65.69 -4.48
C LEU A 244 39.41 65.71 -5.11
N PRO A 245 38.61 64.64 -4.96
CA PRO A 245 37.28 64.60 -5.55
C PRO A 245 36.37 65.62 -4.83
N LYS A 246 35.58 66.38 -5.60
CA LYS A 246 34.56 67.28 -5.02
C LYS A 246 33.56 66.45 -4.18
N PRO A 247 33.39 66.75 -2.87
CA PRO A 247 32.52 65.98 -1.95
C PRO A 247 31.11 65.71 -2.48
N ALA A 248 30.57 66.65 -3.28
CA ALA A 248 29.25 66.54 -3.91
C ALA A 248 29.10 65.33 -4.86
N LYS A 249 30.14 64.91 -5.58
CA LYS A 249 30.07 63.74 -6.47
C LYS A 249 30.01 62.42 -5.70
N ILE A 250 30.69 62.35 -4.56
CA ILE A 250 30.67 61.20 -3.66
C ILE A 250 29.31 61.14 -2.97
N SER A 251 28.83 62.27 -2.46
CA SER A 251 27.50 62.37 -1.82
C SER A 251 26.37 61.91 -2.75
N ASN A 252 26.33 62.41 -4.00
CA ASN A 252 25.27 62.03 -4.95
C ASN A 252 25.31 60.54 -5.33
N ARG A 253 26.51 59.94 -5.41
CA ARG A 253 26.65 58.50 -5.68
C ARG A 253 26.26 57.64 -4.47
N LEU A 254 26.58 58.09 -3.26
CA LEU A 254 26.18 57.42 -2.02
C LEU A 254 24.67 57.50 -1.79
N GLU A 255 24.03 58.64 -2.06
CA GLU A 255 22.56 58.74 -2.01
C GLU A 255 21.89 57.83 -3.04
N ALA A 256 22.41 57.77 -4.27
CA ALA A 256 21.89 56.88 -5.30
C ALA A 256 22.04 55.38 -4.95
N LEU A 257 23.07 55.01 -4.19
CA LEU A 257 23.28 53.65 -3.68
C LEU A 257 22.42 53.38 -2.44
N SER A 258 22.33 54.32 -1.50
CA SER A 258 21.48 54.23 -0.30
C SER A 258 20.01 54.06 -0.67
N GLY A 259 19.52 54.81 -1.67
CA GLY A 259 18.16 54.65 -2.19
C GLY A 259 17.90 53.27 -2.82
N LYS A 260 18.94 52.59 -3.34
CA LYS A 260 18.86 51.23 -3.89
C LYS A 260 19.04 50.12 -2.84
N ILE A 261 19.59 50.42 -1.67
CA ILE A 261 19.71 49.50 -0.53
C ILE A 261 18.40 49.44 0.25
N LEU A 262 17.76 50.60 0.47
CA LEU A 262 16.44 50.69 1.10
C LEU A 262 15.30 50.09 0.25
N ALA A 263 15.54 49.88 -1.05
CA ALA A 263 14.59 49.33 -1.99
C ALA A 263 14.64 47.79 -2.10
N VAL A 264 15.35 47.06 -1.22
CA VAL A 264 15.25 45.59 -1.14
C VAL A 264 13.88 45.24 -0.53
N PRO A 265 12.86 44.89 -1.31
CA PRO A 265 11.46 45.01 -0.85
C PRO A 265 11.01 43.86 0.06
N ARG A 266 11.74 42.75 0.08
CA ARG A 266 11.12 41.46 0.46
C ARG A 266 11.19 41.09 1.93
N LEU A 267 12.02 41.75 2.74
CA LEU A 267 12.01 41.53 4.20
C LEU A 267 10.85 42.26 4.90
N GLN A 268 10.31 43.33 4.31
CA GLN A 268 9.19 44.08 4.89
C GLN A 268 7.81 43.47 4.57
N SER A 269 7.70 42.66 3.52
CA SER A 269 6.44 42.01 3.12
C SER A 269 6.07 40.78 3.96
N PHE A 270 6.92 40.35 4.90
CA PHE A 270 6.66 39.20 5.78
C PHE A 270 6.43 39.60 7.25
N SER A 271 6.03 40.85 7.54
CA SER A 271 5.36 41.15 8.81
C SER A 271 4.03 40.40 8.85
N ILE A 272 4.07 39.22 9.43
CA ILE A 272 2.92 38.40 9.81
C ILE A 272 1.99 39.27 10.68
N VAL A 273 0.77 39.46 10.20
CA VAL A 273 -0.42 39.74 11.04
C VAL A 273 -0.87 38.42 11.64
#